data_AF-A0A8J7HPW2-F1
#
_entry.id   AF-A0A8J7HPW2-F1
#
_cell.length_a   1.000
_cell.length_b   1.000
_cell.length_c   1.000
_cell.angle_alpha   90.00
_cell.angle_beta   90.00
_cell.angle_gamma   90.00
#
_symmetry.space_group_name_H-M   'P 1'
#
loop_
_entity.id
_entity.type
_entity.pdbx_description
1 polymer ?
#
loop_
_entity_poly.entity_id
_entity_poly.type
_entity_poly.pdbx_seq_one_letter_code
_entity_poly.pdbx_strand_id
1 'polypeptide(L)'
;MKKHLKILSSVALLIFSINACSTAKSENENVKNNSHDDEFEYELNYMLEDDSATKVAYQQLFGREKSISEAKEYCNKLDKGASKLNLINNKYDELTNKIDEDKITERERDTILKIYFTIYRTSQNIYCPQHRDKEQIPLNERLK
;
A
#
# COMPACT_ATOMS: atom_id res chain seq x y z
N MET A 1 33.96 -70.11 -20.95
CA MET A 1 34.52 -69.13 -21.92
C MET A 1 34.05 -67.75 -21.48
N LYS A 2 34.95 -66.88 -20.97
CA LYS A 2 35.53 -65.72 -21.69
C LYS A 2 34.43 -64.75 -22.20
N LYS A 3 34.36 -63.46 -21.89
CA LYS A 3 35.22 -62.45 -21.23
C LYS A 3 34.35 -61.22 -20.94
N HIS A 4 34.69 -60.45 -19.91
CA HIS A 4 34.34 -59.03 -19.81
C HIS A 4 34.86 -58.25 -21.02
N LEU A 5 34.11 -57.24 -21.49
CA LEU A 5 34.71 -56.11 -22.20
C LEU A 5 33.96 -54.82 -21.89
N LYS A 6 34.66 -53.92 -21.19
CA LYS A 6 34.34 -52.51 -21.02
C LYS A 6 34.65 -51.79 -22.35
N ILE A 7 33.79 -50.87 -22.76
CA ILE A 7 34.17 -49.76 -23.64
C ILE A 7 33.62 -48.48 -23.01
N LEU A 8 34.54 -47.67 -22.48
CA LEU A 8 34.36 -46.24 -22.32
C LEU A 8 34.40 -45.60 -23.71
N SER A 9 33.52 -44.65 -23.99
CA SER A 9 33.82 -43.56 -24.93
C SER A 9 32.96 -42.35 -24.58
N SER A 10 33.63 -41.33 -24.06
CA SER A 10 33.13 -39.97 -23.90
C SER A 10 33.13 -39.27 -25.25
N VAL A 11 32.02 -38.68 -25.70
CA VAL A 11 32.06 -37.54 -26.64
C VAL A 11 30.89 -36.60 -26.35
N ALA A 12 31.25 -35.35 -26.08
CA ALA A 12 30.40 -34.20 -25.88
C ALA A 12 29.72 -33.74 -27.20
N LEU A 13 28.44 -33.37 -27.14
CA LEU A 13 27.72 -32.48 -28.07
C LEU A 13 26.43 -32.06 -27.33
N LEU A 14 25.90 -30.85 -27.34
CA LEU A 14 26.20 -29.60 -28.02
C LEU A 14 25.42 -28.51 -27.25
N ILE A 15 26.06 -27.38 -27.00
CA ILE A 15 25.41 -26.16 -26.53
C ILE A 15 24.58 -25.63 -27.71
N PHE A 16 23.26 -25.57 -27.57
CA PHE A 16 22.42 -24.77 -28.46
C PHE A 16 22.21 -23.39 -27.84
N SER A 17 23.10 -22.47 -28.19
CA SER A 17 22.81 -21.04 -28.20
C SER A 17 21.97 -20.74 -29.44
N ILE A 18 20.67 -20.53 -29.25
CA ILE A 18 19.83 -19.91 -30.26
C ILE A 18 19.82 -18.41 -30.00
N ASN A 19 20.48 -17.68 -30.89
CA ASN A 19 20.38 -16.24 -31.02
C ASN A 19 18.94 -15.85 -31.39
N ALA A 20 18.46 -14.81 -30.72
CA ALA A 20 17.54 -13.77 -31.18
C ALA A 20 16.57 -14.11 -32.34
N CYS A 21 15.28 -14.21 -31.99
CA CYS A 21 14.21 -13.75 -32.86
C CYS A 21 13.23 -12.89 -32.06
N SER A 22 13.32 -11.58 -32.33
CA SER A 22 12.28 -10.57 -32.28
C SER A 22 10.90 -11.06 -31.83
N THR A 23 10.50 -10.65 -30.64
CA THR A 23 9.11 -10.34 -30.32
C THR A 23 9.13 -9.15 -29.36
N ALA A 24 8.59 -8.02 -29.81
CA ALA A 24 8.31 -6.88 -28.95
C ALA A 24 7.34 -7.33 -27.84
N LYS A 25 7.85 -7.38 -26.61
CA LYS A 25 7.15 -7.56 -25.33
C LYS A 25 8.11 -6.97 -24.29
N SER A 26 7.72 -6.19 -23.32
CA SER A 26 6.45 -5.65 -22.89
C SER A 26 6.82 -4.47 -21.97
N GLU A 27 5.98 -3.44 -21.95
CA GLU A 27 5.71 -2.60 -20.77
C GLU A 27 6.90 -2.30 -19.84
N ASN A 28 7.56 -1.18 -20.13
CA ASN A 28 8.35 -0.48 -19.13
C ASN A 28 7.40 0.27 -18.18
N GLU A 29 6.65 -0.46 -17.35
CA GLU A 29 5.73 0.09 -16.33
C GLU A 29 6.37 0.24 -14.94
N ASN A 30 7.65 -0.12 -14.76
CA ASN A 30 8.25 -0.17 -13.42
C ASN A 30 8.91 1.13 -12.91
N VAL A 31 8.94 2.21 -13.70
CA VAL A 31 9.65 3.45 -13.30
C VAL A 31 8.70 4.50 -12.69
N LYS A 32 7.39 4.39 -12.87
CA LYS A 32 6.43 5.43 -12.44
C LYS A 32 5.95 5.28 -10.99
N ASN A 33 5.97 4.08 -10.41
CA ASN A 33 5.38 3.82 -9.10
C ASN A 33 6.24 4.31 -7.91
N ASN A 34 7.56 4.37 -8.05
CA ASN A 34 8.43 4.79 -6.94
C ASN A 34 8.23 6.28 -6.57
N SER A 35 7.92 7.14 -7.55
CA SER A 35 7.74 8.58 -7.30
C SER A 35 6.53 8.90 -6.42
N HIS A 36 5.41 8.19 -6.61
CA HIS A 36 4.20 8.43 -5.81
C HIS A 36 4.31 7.83 -4.42
N ASP A 37 4.98 6.69 -4.28
CA ASP A 37 5.19 6.04 -2.98
C ASP A 37 6.11 6.91 -2.08
N ASP A 38 7.14 7.54 -2.65
CA ASP A 38 8.02 8.46 -1.93
C ASP A 38 7.32 9.79 -1.58
N GLU A 39 6.54 10.35 -2.51
CA GLU A 39 5.71 11.54 -2.26
C GLU A 39 4.69 11.27 -1.14
N PHE A 40 4.08 10.09 -1.14
CA PHE A 40 3.14 9.67 -0.11
C PHE A 40 3.78 9.56 1.26
N GLU A 41 4.95 8.93 1.34
CA GLU A 41 5.68 8.85 2.60
C GLU A 41 6.07 10.24 3.12
N TYR A 42 6.52 11.13 2.24
CA TYR A 42 6.87 12.50 2.61
C TYR A 42 5.67 13.26 3.17
N GLU A 43 4.55 13.30 2.45
CA GLU A 43 3.33 14.00 2.90
C GLU A 43 2.76 13.40 4.19
N LEU A 44 2.75 12.07 4.30
CA LEU A 44 2.26 11.37 5.49
C LEU A 44 3.11 11.72 6.72
N ASN A 45 4.43 11.66 6.59
CA ASN A 45 5.34 11.99 7.68
C ASN A 45 5.21 13.46 8.12
N TYR A 46 5.04 14.38 7.15
CA TYR A 46 4.77 15.79 7.44
C TYR A 46 3.48 15.97 8.25
N MET A 47 2.39 15.31 7.85
CA MET A 47 1.12 15.40 8.58
C MET A 47 1.12 14.75 9.97
N LEU A 48 2.09 13.88 10.26
CA LEU A 48 2.24 13.22 11.56
C LEU A 48 3.28 13.91 12.47
N GLU A 49 3.95 14.96 12.02
CA GLU A 49 5.12 15.53 12.70
C GLU A 49 4.78 16.18 14.06
N ASP A 50 3.61 16.81 14.16
CA ASP A 50 3.19 17.56 15.37
C ASP A 50 2.74 16.68 16.55
N ASP A 51 2.64 15.36 16.37
CA ASP A 51 2.15 14.44 17.39
C ASP A 51 3.08 13.24 17.58
N SER A 52 3.97 13.34 18.56
CA SER A 52 4.97 12.33 18.86
C SER A 52 4.38 10.96 19.20
N ALA A 53 3.22 10.91 19.87
CA ALA A 53 2.56 9.65 20.19
C ALA A 53 2.00 8.98 18.93
N THR A 54 1.35 9.76 18.07
CA THR A 54 0.84 9.27 16.77
C THR A 54 1.98 8.82 15.86
N LYS A 55 3.10 9.54 15.84
CA LYS A 55 4.29 9.17 15.05
C LYS A 55 4.89 7.84 15.51
N VAL A 56 5.03 7.61 16.82
CA VAL A 56 5.51 6.34 17.37
C VAL A 56 4.55 5.20 17.02
N ALA A 57 3.24 5.40 17.22
CA ALA A 57 2.23 4.42 16.89
C ALA A 57 2.22 4.09 15.38
N TYR A 58 2.40 5.08 14.52
CA TYR A 58 2.56 4.89 13.07
C TYR A 58 3.73 3.96 12.75
N GLN A 59 4.91 4.24 13.31
CA GLN A 59 6.11 3.43 13.07
C GLN A 59 5.94 1.98 13.55
N GLN A 60 5.27 1.78 14.68
CA GLN A 60 5.08 0.45 15.28
C GLN A 60 4.00 -0.38 14.57
N LEU A 61 2.90 0.25 14.15
CA LEU A 61 1.71 -0.47 13.68
C LEU A 61 1.60 -0.51 12.15
N PHE A 62 2.16 0.47 11.46
CA PHE A 62 2.08 0.60 10.02
C PHE A 62 3.47 0.53 9.40
N GLY A 63 4.30 1.55 9.65
CA GLY A 63 5.50 1.77 8.85
C GLY A 63 5.15 2.04 7.37
N ARG A 64 6.20 2.25 6.56
CA ARG A 64 6.07 2.68 5.16
C ARG A 64 5.30 1.69 4.29
N GLU A 65 5.68 0.41 4.29
CA GLU A 65 5.09 -0.57 3.37
C GLU A 65 3.61 -0.80 3.63
N LYS A 66 3.22 -0.94 4.91
CA LYS A 66 1.83 -1.16 5.28
C LYS A 66 0.96 0.07 5.04
N SER A 67 1.49 1.28 5.24
CA SER A 67 0.73 2.51 4.98
C SER A 67 0.49 2.72 3.49
N ILE A 68 1.46 2.42 2.64
CA ILE A 68 1.29 2.40 1.18
C ILE A 68 0.26 1.35 0.76
N SER A 69 0.35 0.13 1.31
CA SER A 69 -0.62 -0.93 1.02
C SER A 69 -2.05 -0.51 1.39
N GLU A 70 -2.23 0.04 2.59
CA GLU A 70 -3.53 0.53 3.07
C GLU A 70 -4.06 1.67 2.19
N ALA A 71 -3.19 2.61 1.80
CA ALA A 71 -3.54 3.73 0.93
C ALA A 71 -4.04 3.27 -0.46
N LYS A 72 -3.33 2.32 -1.07
CA LYS A 72 -3.70 1.73 -2.37
C LYS A 72 -4.98 0.92 -2.26
N GLU A 73 -5.15 0.14 -1.19
CA GLU A 73 -6.39 -0.61 -0.95
C GLU A 73 -7.59 0.32 -0.75
N TYR A 74 -7.42 1.40 0.02
CA TYR A 74 -8.44 2.43 0.22
C TYR A 74 -8.90 3.03 -1.12
N CYS A 75 -7.95 3.49 -1.96
CA CYS A 75 -8.27 4.04 -3.27
C CYS A 75 -8.99 3.03 -4.17
N ASN A 76 -8.54 1.77 -4.19
CA ASN A 76 -9.20 0.70 -4.94
C ASN A 76 -10.65 0.45 -4.47
N LYS A 77 -10.94 0.57 -3.16
CA LYS A 77 -12.32 0.48 -2.65
C LYS A 77 -13.17 1.65 -3.14
N LEU A 78 -12.61 2.87 -3.15
CA LEU A 78 -13.32 4.04 -3.68
C LEU A 78 -13.59 3.93 -5.19
N ASP A 79 -12.63 3.44 -5.98
CA ASP A 79 -12.82 3.20 -7.42
C ASP A 79 -13.93 2.17 -7.70
N LYS A 80 -14.18 1.25 -6.76
CA LYS A 80 -15.30 0.29 -6.80
C LYS A 80 -16.62 0.85 -6.27
N GLY A 81 -16.67 2.15 -5.95
CA GLY A 81 -17.88 2.83 -5.49
C GLY A 81 -18.15 2.73 -3.98
N ALA A 82 -17.17 2.32 -3.17
CA ALA A 82 -17.33 2.37 -1.72
C ALA A 82 -17.47 3.82 -1.23
N SER A 83 -18.38 4.05 -0.28
CA SER A 83 -18.51 5.34 0.40
C SER A 83 -17.34 5.57 1.36
N LYS A 84 -16.72 6.75 1.32
CA LYS A 84 -15.68 7.17 2.28
C LYS A 84 -16.16 7.02 3.72
N LEU A 85 -17.39 7.45 3.99
CA LEU A 85 -17.98 7.37 5.32
C LEU A 85 -18.10 5.92 5.79
N ASN A 86 -18.50 5.01 4.90
CA ASN A 86 -18.58 3.59 5.25
C ASN A 86 -17.20 2.99 5.53
N LEU A 87 -16.18 3.35 4.75
CA LEU A 87 -14.80 2.88 5.00
C LEU A 87 -14.29 3.35 6.36
N ILE A 88 -14.58 4.59 6.72
CA ILE A 88 -14.23 5.18 8.02
C ILE A 88 -14.99 4.49 9.16
N ASN A 89 -16.31 4.36 9.04
CA ASN A 89 -17.15 3.75 10.07
C ASN A 89 -16.76 2.29 10.30
N ASN A 90 -16.48 1.53 9.24
CA ASN A 90 -16.02 0.15 9.38
C ASN A 90 -14.71 0.06 10.19
N LYS A 91 -13.78 1.01 10.00
CA LYS A 91 -12.54 1.06 10.80
C LYS A 91 -12.80 1.49 12.25
N TYR A 92 -13.72 2.43 12.45
CA TYR A 92 -14.16 2.81 13.78
C TYR A 92 -14.78 1.62 14.54
N ASP A 93 -15.68 0.87 13.89
CA ASP A 93 -16.34 -0.29 14.46
C ASP A 93 -15.34 -1.42 14.74
N GLU A 94 -14.41 -1.69 13.81
CA GLU A 94 -13.32 -2.67 14.01
C GLU A 94 -12.51 -2.36 15.28
N LEU A 95 -12.16 -1.09 15.49
CA LEU A 95 -11.37 -0.68 16.64
C LEU A 95 -12.19 -0.60 17.92
N THR A 96 -13.49 -0.27 17.84
CA THR A 96 -14.40 -0.29 18.99
C THR A 96 -14.60 -1.70 19.49
N ASN A 97 -14.79 -2.67 18.59
CA ASN A 97 -14.83 -4.09 18.97
C ASN A 97 -13.54 -4.54 19.68
N LYS A 98 -12.37 -4.00 19.30
CA LYS A 98 -11.10 -4.29 19.99
C LYS A 98 -11.02 -3.67 21.39
N ILE A 99 -11.74 -2.57 21.65
CA ILE A 99 -11.89 -2.02 23.01
C ILE A 99 -12.79 -2.94 23.82
N ASP A 100 -13.92 -3.38 23.26
CA ASP A 100 -14.86 -4.29 23.93
C ASP A 100 -14.21 -5.64 24.28
N GLU A 101 -13.19 -6.04 23.52
CA GLU A 101 -12.34 -7.22 23.76
C GLU A 101 -11.13 -6.95 24.68
N ASP A 102 -11.02 -5.76 25.28
CA ASP A 102 -9.90 -5.31 26.12
C ASP A 102 -8.52 -5.41 25.45
N LYS A 103 -8.45 -5.36 24.10
CA LYS A 103 -7.20 -5.49 23.34
C LYS A 103 -6.47 -4.18 23.16
N ILE A 104 -7.21 -3.07 23.17
CA ILE A 104 -6.68 -1.71 23.09
C ILE A 104 -7.51 -0.78 23.99
N THR A 105 -6.91 0.32 24.42
CA THR A 105 -7.58 1.40 25.12
C THR A 105 -8.29 2.35 24.15
N GLU A 106 -9.21 3.18 24.67
CA GLU A 106 -9.83 4.26 23.89
C GLU A 106 -8.80 5.23 23.30
N ARG A 107 -7.76 5.56 24.07
CA ARG A 107 -6.67 6.43 23.62
C ARG A 107 -5.90 5.82 22.45
N GLU A 108 -5.65 4.52 22.49
CA GLU A 108 -4.99 3.80 21.39
C GLU A 108 -5.88 3.74 20.15
N ARG A 109 -7.20 3.49 20.29
CA ARG A 109 -8.16 3.60 19.17
C ARG A 109 -8.06 4.97 18.52
N ASP A 110 -8.15 6.04 19.30
CA ASP A 110 -8.18 7.41 18.75
C ASP A 110 -6.88 7.74 18.01
N THR A 111 -5.75 7.28 18.55
CA THR A 111 -4.43 7.39 17.90
C THR A 111 -4.39 6.62 16.58
N ILE A 112 -4.87 5.37 16.57
CA ILE A 112 -4.90 4.53 15.37
C ILE A 112 -5.85 5.12 14.30
N LEU A 113 -7.02 5.61 14.70
CA LEU A 113 -7.97 6.28 13.81
C LEU A 113 -7.35 7.52 13.18
N LYS A 114 -6.63 8.34 13.96
CA LYS A 114 -5.90 9.49 13.43
C LYS A 114 -4.92 9.08 12.33
N ILE A 115 -4.17 7.99 12.53
CA ILE A 115 -3.25 7.48 11.50
C ILE A 115 -4.00 7.04 10.24
N TYR A 116 -5.08 6.26 10.37
CA TYR A 116 -5.90 5.87 9.23
C TYR A 116 -6.46 7.08 8.47
N PHE A 117 -6.95 8.10 9.19
CA PHE A 117 -7.42 9.33 8.55
C PHE A 117 -6.33 10.06 7.80
N THR A 118 -5.13 10.15 8.37
CA THR A 118 -4.00 10.77 7.66
C THR A 118 -3.64 9.95 6.42
N ILE A 119 -3.58 8.62 6.50
CA ILE A 119 -3.35 7.73 5.34
C ILE A 119 -4.42 7.96 4.26
N TYR A 120 -5.70 7.95 4.63
CA TYR A 120 -6.82 8.11 3.69
C TYR A 120 -6.89 9.49 3.05
N ARG A 121 -6.50 10.54 3.78
CA ARG A 121 -6.41 11.89 3.24
C ARG A 121 -5.24 12.01 2.26
N THR A 122 -4.07 11.52 2.65
CA THR A 122 -2.86 11.55 1.82
C THR A 122 -3.05 10.73 0.54
N SER A 123 -3.70 9.57 0.64
CA SER A 123 -3.98 8.71 -0.52
C SER A 123 -4.90 9.36 -1.55
N GLN A 124 -5.89 10.14 -1.12
CA GLN A 124 -6.73 10.93 -2.03
C GLN A 124 -5.94 12.05 -2.71
N ASN A 125 -4.90 12.59 -2.10
CA ASN A 125 -4.06 13.58 -2.78
C ASN A 125 -3.25 12.94 -3.90
N ILE A 126 -2.65 11.79 -3.62
CA ILE A 126 -1.56 11.23 -4.42
C ILE A 126 -2.04 10.09 -5.33
N TYR A 127 -2.71 9.07 -4.77
CA TYR A 127 -3.09 7.86 -5.52
C TYR A 127 -4.46 7.98 -6.19
N CYS A 128 -5.42 8.68 -5.59
CA CYS A 128 -6.78 8.77 -6.14
C CYS A 128 -7.41 10.18 -6.05
N PRO A 129 -6.83 11.18 -6.75
CA PRO A 129 -7.27 12.58 -6.72
C PRO A 129 -8.67 12.86 -7.26
N GLN A 130 -9.22 11.95 -8.07
CA GLN A 130 -10.61 11.99 -8.50
C GLN A 130 -11.58 11.91 -7.32
N HIS A 131 -11.19 11.24 -6.23
CA HIS A 131 -12.03 11.04 -5.06
C HIS A 131 -11.87 12.14 -4.02
N ARG A 132 -11.01 13.15 -4.19
CA ARG A 132 -10.97 14.27 -3.24
C ARG A 132 -12.33 14.94 -3.13
N ASP A 133 -12.67 15.42 -1.93
CA ASP A 133 -13.83 16.29 -1.76
C ASP A 133 -13.51 17.62 -2.46
N LYS A 134 -13.93 17.73 -3.73
CA LYS A 134 -13.85 18.95 -4.51
C LYS A 134 -15.07 19.76 -4.09
N GLU A 135 -14.82 20.92 -3.50
CA GLU A 135 -15.82 21.87 -2.95
C GLU A 135 -16.25 21.56 -1.51
N GLN A 136 -15.50 22.10 -0.54
CA GLN A 136 -16.13 22.47 0.72
C GLN A 136 -16.82 23.81 0.52
N ILE A 137 -18.14 23.84 0.73
CA ILE A 137 -18.86 25.10 0.96
C ILE A 137 -18.12 25.84 2.10
N PRO A 138 -17.67 27.09 1.90
CA PRO A 138 -17.01 27.86 2.94
C PRO A 138 -17.73 27.78 4.28
N LEU A 139 -16.99 27.66 5.39
CA LEU A 139 -17.60 27.44 6.72
C LEU A 139 -18.63 28.51 7.09
N ASN A 140 -18.36 29.77 6.71
CA ASN A 140 -19.27 30.91 6.90
C ASN A 140 -20.58 30.80 6.09
N GLU A 141 -20.61 30.03 5.02
CA GLU A 141 -21.81 29.73 4.24
C GLU A 141 -22.59 28.53 4.81
N ARG A 142 -21.91 27.58 5.47
CA ARG A 142 -22.52 26.41 6.10
C ARG A 142 -23.27 26.68 7.41
N LEU A 143 -22.97 27.80 8.08
CA LEU A 143 -23.47 28.14 9.43
C LEU A 143 -24.63 29.16 9.43
N LYS A 144 -25.19 29.46 8.25
CA LYS A 144 -26.38 30.33 8.09
C LYS A 144 -27.64 29.48 8.04
#